data_AF-A0AAV3R9S5-F1
#
_entry.id   AF-A0AAV3R9S5-F1
#
_cell.length_a   1.000
_cell.length_b   1.000
_cell.length_c   1.000
_cell.angle_alpha   90.00
_cell.angle_beta   90.00
_cell.angle_gamma   90.00
#
_symmetry.space_group_name_H-M   'P 1'
#
loop_
_entity.id
_entity.type
_entity.pdbx_description
1 polymer ?
#
loop_
_entity_poly.entity_id
_entity_poly.type
_entity_poly.pdbx_seq_one_letter_code
_entity_poly.pdbx_strand_id
1 'polypeptide(L)'
;MWSIRNWVTIACVLDMRTWKAVLTGWTVPTQNNDELVVVVKEEANWTNDEAELSLGNNKALNAIFCVVDTEVFKLISSCTVAKKNMENFADNLRGDSEGENVQT
;
A
#
# COMPACT_ATOMS: atom_id res chain seq x y z
N MET A 1 -3.15 -5.43 -29.00
CA MET A 1 -2.31 -4.23 -28.82
C MET A 1 -2.42 -3.62 -27.42
N TRP A 2 -3.59 -3.64 -26.77
CA TRP A 2 -3.82 -3.18 -25.38
C TRP A 2 -2.95 -3.88 -24.31
N SER A 3 -2.83 -5.22 -24.40
CA SER A 3 -2.04 -6.01 -23.43
C SER A 3 -0.54 -5.68 -23.43
N ILE A 4 0.06 -5.43 -24.60
CA ILE A 4 1.50 -5.15 -24.73
C ILE A 4 1.86 -3.74 -24.25
N ARG A 5 1.02 -2.74 -24.56
CA ARG A 5 1.24 -1.34 -24.14
C ARG A 5 1.16 -1.16 -22.62
N ASN A 6 0.20 -1.82 -21.96
CA ASN A 6 0.10 -1.78 -20.49
C ASN A 6 1.22 -2.57 -19.82
N TRP A 7 1.62 -3.72 -20.36
CA TRP A 7 2.74 -4.50 -19.84
C TRP A 7 4.08 -3.74 -19.90
N VAL A 8 4.38 -3.12 -21.05
CA VAL A 8 5.61 -2.32 -21.21
C VAL A 8 5.59 -1.13 -20.26
N THR A 9 4.44 -0.50 -20.05
CA THR A 9 4.32 0.62 -19.11
C THR A 9 4.63 0.14 -17.69
N ILE A 10 3.92 -0.85 -17.15
CA ILE A 10 4.14 -1.38 -15.80
C ILE A 10 5.60 -1.85 -15.61
N ALA A 11 6.15 -2.59 -16.56
CA ALA A 11 7.51 -3.12 -16.49
C ALA A 11 8.60 -2.03 -16.58
N CYS A 12 8.33 -0.89 -17.23
CA CYS A 12 9.27 0.21 -17.32
C CYS A 12 9.22 1.17 -16.13
N VAL A 13 8.07 1.32 -15.45
CA VAL A 13 7.97 2.21 -14.26
C VAL A 13 8.37 1.52 -12.95
N LEU A 14 8.30 0.19 -12.87
CA LEU A 14 8.62 -0.55 -11.65
C LEU A 14 9.97 -1.24 -11.78
N ASP A 15 10.92 -0.87 -10.92
CA ASP A 15 12.16 -1.64 -10.77
C ASP A 15 11.87 -3.00 -10.10
N MET A 16 12.82 -3.94 -10.21
CA MET A 16 12.66 -5.30 -9.68
C MET A 16 12.41 -5.34 -8.17
N ARG A 17 12.91 -4.35 -7.41
CA ARG A 17 12.72 -4.26 -5.95
C ARG A 17 11.29 -3.84 -5.63
N THR A 18 10.78 -2.85 -6.36
CA THR A 18 9.40 -2.38 -6.30
C THR A 18 8.43 -3.50 -6.66
N TRP A 19 8.71 -4.23 -7.75
CA TRP A 19 7.90 -5.39 -8.14
C TRP A 19 7.88 -6.48 -7.06
N LYS A 20 9.03 -6.76 -6.45
CA LYS A 20 9.12 -7.71 -5.35
C LYS A 20 8.30 -7.25 -4.14
N ALA A 21 8.36 -5.97 -3.77
CA ALA A 21 7.58 -5.40 -2.66
C ALA A 21 6.07 -5.56 -2.88
N VAL A 22 5.59 -5.33 -4.10
CA VAL A 22 4.19 -5.57 -4.49
C VAL A 22 3.81 -7.03 -4.34
N LEU A 23 4.65 -7.95 -4.82
CA LEU A 23 4.37 -9.39 -4.75
C LEU A 23 4.39 -9.95 -3.33
N THR A 24 5.30 -9.47 -2.48
CA THR A 24 5.41 -9.91 -1.09
C THR A 24 4.38 -9.27 -0.17
N GLY A 25 3.71 -8.20 -0.63
CA GLY A 25 2.81 -7.38 0.17
C GLY A 25 3.61 -6.53 1.15
N TRP A 26 3.79 -5.25 0.84
CA TRP A 26 4.37 -4.32 1.80
C TRP A 26 3.45 -4.17 3.02
N THR A 27 4.01 -4.33 4.21
CA THR A 27 3.34 -4.10 5.49
C THR A 27 4.01 -2.95 6.21
N VAL A 28 3.23 -2.16 6.96
CA VAL A 28 3.78 -1.05 7.74
C VAL A 28 4.85 -1.58 8.72
N PRO A 29 6.03 -0.94 8.80
CA PRO A 29 7.05 -1.34 9.77
C PRO A 29 6.52 -1.29 11.21
N THR A 30 6.80 -2.35 11.97
CA THR A 30 6.41 -2.45 13.39
C THR A 30 7.62 -2.64 14.27
N GLN A 31 7.49 -2.22 15.53
CA GLN A 31 8.49 -2.41 16.58
C GLN A 31 7.82 -2.94 17.84
N ASN A 32 8.57 -3.69 18.64
CA ASN A 32 8.10 -4.10 19.97
C ASN A 32 8.40 -2.97 20.96
N ASN A 33 7.41 -2.61 21.78
CA ASN A 33 7.65 -1.74 22.91
C ASN A 33 8.29 -2.49 24.09
N ASP A 34 8.58 -1.79 25.18
CA ASP A 34 9.16 -2.36 26.41
C ASP A 34 8.27 -3.43 27.07
N GLU A 35 6.98 -3.47 26.71
CA GLU A 35 5.98 -4.43 27.16
C GLU A 35 5.76 -5.58 26.17
N LEU A 36 6.62 -5.73 25.16
CA LEU A 36 6.55 -6.74 24.08
C LEU A 36 5.26 -6.63 23.22
N VAL A 37 4.58 -5.49 23.23
CA VAL A 37 3.45 -5.19 22.36
C VAL A 37 3.98 -4.68 21.02
N VAL A 38 3.44 -5.23 19.93
CA VAL A 38 3.76 -4.80 18.56
C VAL A 38 3.06 -3.47 18.28
N VAL A 39 3.84 -2.42 18.06
CA VAL A 39 3.35 -1.07 17.75
C VAL A 39 3.86 -0.65 16.37
N VAL A 40 3.08 0.14 15.64
CA VAL A 40 3.52 0.73 14.36
C VAL A 40 4.67 1.69 14.62
N LYS A 41 5.70 1.60 13.79
CA LYS A 41 6.90 2.43 13.90
C LYS A 41 6.68 3.76 13.19
N GLU A 42 6.98 4.86 13.85
CA GLU A 42 6.94 6.20 13.25
C GLU A 42 7.89 6.32 12.06
N GLU A 43 7.49 7.05 11.01
CA GLU A 43 8.27 7.24 9.77
C GLU A 43 9.69 7.77 10.03
N ALA A 44 9.86 8.66 11.01
CA ALA A 44 11.16 9.22 11.36
C ALA A 44 12.17 8.17 11.86
N ASN A 45 11.68 7.04 12.37
CA ASN A 45 12.51 5.97 12.90
C ASN A 45 12.77 4.86 11.87
N TRP A 46 12.16 4.94 10.68
CA TRP A 46 12.32 3.92 9.65
C TRP A 46 13.77 3.76 9.24
N THR A 47 14.17 2.51 9.06
CA THR A 47 15.45 2.19 8.43
C THR A 47 15.40 2.58 6.95
N ASN A 48 16.57 2.79 6.34
CA ASN A 48 16.65 3.10 4.91
C ASN A 48 15.96 2.04 4.04
N ASP A 49 16.05 0.76 4.41
CA ASP A 49 15.40 -0.34 3.68
C ASP A 49 13.87 -0.28 3.81
N GLU A 50 13.34 0.00 5.00
CA GLU A 50 11.89 0.19 5.24
C GLU A 50 11.34 1.37 4.43
N ALA A 51 12.07 2.49 4.39
CA ALA A 51 11.71 3.66 3.63
C ALA A 51 11.78 3.42 2.10
N GLU A 52 12.81 2.72 1.61
CA GLU A 52 12.93 2.35 0.19
C GLU A 52 11.79 1.42 -0.24
N LEU A 53 11.41 0.46 0.62
CA LEU A 53 10.27 -0.43 0.36
C LEU A 53 8.93 0.32 0.35
N SER A 54 8.73 1.26 1.28
CA SER A 54 7.54 2.12 1.30
C SER A 54 7.45 2.98 0.03
N LEU A 55 8.58 3.58 -0.39
CA LEU A 55 8.67 4.34 -1.63
C LEU A 55 8.37 3.47 -2.86
N GLY A 56 8.90 2.24 -2.90
CA GLY A 56 8.59 1.27 -3.94
C GLY A 56 7.09 0.98 -3.99
N ASN A 57 6.47 0.70 -2.86
CA ASN A 57 5.02 0.45 -2.77
C ASN A 57 4.21 1.64 -3.31
N ASN A 58 4.58 2.88 -2.93
CA ASN A 58 3.92 4.09 -3.45
C ASN A 58 4.05 4.23 -4.97
N LYS A 59 5.23 3.96 -5.53
CA LYS A 59 5.43 3.97 -7.00
C LYS A 59 4.60 2.90 -7.70
N ALA A 60 4.50 1.72 -7.10
CA ALA A 60 3.67 0.64 -7.63
C ALA A 60 2.18 0.99 -7.64
N LEU A 61 1.66 1.51 -6.53
CA LEU A 61 0.27 1.96 -6.44
C LEU A 61 0.00 3.05 -7.48
N ASN A 62 0.88 4.04 -7.60
CA ASN A 62 0.75 5.09 -8.61
C ASN A 62 0.74 4.52 -10.04
N ALA A 63 1.64 3.59 -10.37
CA ALA A 63 1.66 2.95 -11.68
C ALA A 63 0.40 2.14 -11.96
N ILE A 64 -0.12 1.41 -10.96
CA ILE A 64 -1.39 0.68 -11.08
C ILE A 64 -2.54 1.68 -11.34
N PHE A 65 -2.65 2.76 -10.56
CA PHE A 65 -3.67 3.78 -10.78
C PHE A 65 -3.57 4.47 -12.16
N CYS A 66 -2.36 4.70 -12.66
CA CYS A 66 -2.17 5.28 -14.00
C CYS A 66 -2.53 4.31 -15.15
N VAL A 67 -2.43 3.00 -14.92
CA VAL A 67 -2.67 1.97 -15.95
C VAL A 67 -4.11 1.44 -15.92
N VAL A 68 -4.76 1.48 -14.77
CA VAL A 68 -6.16 1.09 -14.60
C VAL A 68 -7.04 2.22 -15.16
N ASP A 69 -7.53 2.06 -16.38
CA ASP A 69 -8.57 2.90 -16.97
C ASP A 69 -9.81 2.93 -16.05
N THR A 70 -10.57 4.02 -16.06
CA THR A 70 -11.81 4.18 -15.29
C THR A 70 -12.79 3.02 -15.51
N GLU A 71 -12.82 2.44 -16.71
CA GLU A 71 -13.66 1.27 -17.01
C GLU A 71 -13.15 -0.03 -16.37
N VAL A 72 -11.82 -0.22 -16.28
CA VAL A 72 -11.21 -1.35 -15.57
C VAL A 72 -11.33 -1.16 -14.06
N PHE A 73 -11.19 0.08 -13.57
CA PHE A 73 -11.45 0.43 -12.17
C PHE A 73 -12.90 0.14 -11.79
N LYS A 74 -13.87 0.53 -12.63
CA LYS A 74 -15.28 0.18 -12.43
C LYS A 74 -15.48 -1.33 -12.36
N LEU A 75 -14.89 -2.10 -13.27
CA LEU A 75 -15.00 -3.56 -13.27
C LEU A 75 -14.41 -4.17 -11.98
N ILE A 76 -13.23 -3.72 -11.55
CA ILE A 76 -12.59 -4.15 -10.30
C ILE A 76 -13.44 -3.74 -9.09
N SER A 77 -13.94 -2.49 -9.05
CA SER A 77 -14.78 -1.97 -7.95
C SER A 77 -16.16 -2.63 -7.87
N SER A 78 -16.67 -3.16 -8.99
CA SER A 78 -17.91 -3.93 -9.02
C SER A 78 -17.74 -5.34 -8.43
N CYS A 79 -16.50 -5.81 -8.30
CA CYS A 79 -16.20 -7.02 -7.55
C CYS A 79 -16.41 -6.76 -6.06
N THR A 80 -17.39 -7.43 -5.47
CA THR A 80 -17.79 -7.30 -4.07
C THR A 80 -16.65 -7.53 -3.09
N VAL A 81 -15.72 -8.43 -3.43
CA VAL A 81 -14.52 -8.72 -2.63
C VAL A 81 -13.51 -7.57 -2.71
N ALA A 82 -13.29 -7.02 -3.90
CA ALA A 82 -12.36 -5.90 -4.09
C ALA A 82 -12.89 -4.62 -3.44
N LYS A 83 -14.21 -4.36 -3.54
CA LYS A 83 -14.86 -3.25 -2.86
C LYS A 83 -14.67 -3.32 -1.34
N LYS A 84 -14.97 -4.48 -0.74
CA LYS A 84 -14.79 -4.71 0.70
C LYS A 84 -13.35 -4.53 1.15
N ASN A 85 -12.38 -5.04 0.38
CA ASN A 85 -10.97 -4.88 0.70
C ASN A 85 -10.51 -3.41 0.59
N MET A 86 -11.05 -2.66 -0.37
CA MET A 86 -10.72 -1.24 -0.56
C MET A 86 -11.36 -0.34 0.50
N GLU A 87 -12.58 -0.65 0.92
CA GLU A 87 -13.24 -0.01 2.08
C GLU A 87 -12.41 -0.24 3.35
N ASN A 88 -12.01 -1.49 3.62
CA ASN A 88 -11.14 -1.80 4.75
C ASN A 88 -9.79 -1.06 4.70
N PHE A 89 -9.20 -0.95 3.51
CA PHE A 89 -7.95 -0.20 3.32
C PHE A 89 -8.14 1.30 3.58
N ALA A 90 -9.22 1.89 3.06
CA ALA A 90 -9.55 3.29 3.28
C ALA A 90 -9.87 3.59 4.75
N ASP A 91 -10.56 2.69 5.44
CA ASP A 91 -10.87 2.82 6.87
C ASP A 91 -9.61 2.72 7.74
N ASN A 92 -8.68 1.81 7.40
CA ASN A 92 -7.37 1.73 8.06
C ASN A 92 -6.56 3.03 7.91
N LEU A 93 -6.62 3.69 6.74
CA LEU A 93 -5.97 4.99 6.52
C LEU A 93 -6.68 6.15 7.24
N ARG A 94 -7.99 6.02 7.50
CA ARG A 94 -8.78 7.03 8.23
C ARG A 94 -8.65 6.88 9.76
N GLY A 95 -8.14 5.74 10.22
CA GLY A 95 -8.08 5.38 11.65
C GLY A 95 -7.02 6.10 12.50
N ASP A 96 -6.12 6.89 11.91
CA ASP A 96 -5.02 7.54 12.65
C ASP A 96 -5.35 8.96 13.17
N SER A 97 -6.63 9.31 13.36
CA SER A 97 -7.03 10.62 13.90
C SER A 97 -7.84 10.62 15.20
N GLU A 98 -7.84 9.53 15.98
CA GLU A 98 -8.41 9.56 17.34
C GLU A 98 -7.34 9.15 18.38
N GLY A 99 -6.48 10.11 18.69
CA GLY A 99 -5.76 10.11 19.96
C GLY A 99 -6.70 10.47 21.12
N GLU A 100 -6.49 9.77 22.24
CA GLU A 100 -6.85 10.12 23.61
C GLU A 100 -8.34 10.39 23.94
N ASN A 101 -8.93 9.46 24.71
CA ASN A 101 -9.49 9.89 25.98
C ASN A 101 -9.31 8.82 27.07
N VAL A 102 -8.44 9.16 28.02
CA VAL A 102 -8.38 8.61 29.37
C VAL A 102 -9.73 8.89 30.05
N GLN A 103 -10.34 7.89 30.67
CA GLN A 103 -11.03 8.11 31.94
C GLN A 103 -11.23 6.81 32.74
N THR A 104 -10.43 6.73 33.81
CA THR A 104 -10.61 6.08 35.14
C THR A 104 -11.06 4.64 35.24
#